data_AF-A0AAN1XS34-F1
#
_entry.id   AF-A0AAN1XS34-F1
#
_cell.length_a   1.000
_cell.length_b   1.000
_cell.length_c   1.000
_cell.angle_alpha   90.00
_cell.angle_beta   90.00
_cell.angle_gamma   90.00
#
_symmetry.space_group_name_H-M   'P 1'
#
loop_
_entity.id
_entity.type
_entity.pdbx_description
1 polymer ?
#
loop_
_entity_poly.entity_id
_entity_poly.type
_entity_poly.pdbx_seq_one_letter_code
_entity_poly.pdbx_strand_id
1 'polypeptide(L)'
;MREQRDGARATCPCCAYPTINGRAACEICALCGWEDDGQDDPEFAPGALRDPDAVAGGPNHDYSLTEARENYAAYTTMYRPTDRDFEHERAQSNVKRAIAAAYDRSVEGDATFAEADAEARALMDDLE
;
A
#
# COMPACT_ATOMS: atom_id res chain seq x y z
N MET A 1 0.27 11.39 13.20
CA MET A 1 -0.89 10.59 12.75
C MET A 1 -1.48 11.34 11.57
N ARG A 2 -1.30 10.88 10.32
CA ARG A 2 -1.93 11.56 9.17
C ARG A 2 -3.44 11.36 9.29
N GLU A 3 -4.19 12.45 9.40
CA GLU A 3 -5.65 12.41 9.47
C GLU A 3 -6.20 11.79 8.17
N GLN A 4 -6.87 10.65 8.28
CA GLN A 4 -7.56 10.02 7.15
C GLN A 4 -8.80 10.87 6.85
N ARG A 5 -8.93 11.35 5.60
CA ARG A 5 -10.14 12.06 5.16
C ARG A 5 -11.31 11.07 5.16
N ASP A 6 -12.50 11.49 5.55
CA ASP A 6 -13.71 10.66 5.49
C ASP A 6 -13.88 10.06 4.08
N GLY A 7 -13.94 8.73 4.00
CA GLY A 7 -14.05 7.98 2.75
C GLY A 7 -12.74 7.68 2.01
N ALA A 8 -11.59 8.16 2.50
CA ALA A 8 -10.29 7.81 1.94
C ALA A 8 -9.80 6.45 2.46
N ARG A 9 -9.42 5.55 1.54
CA ARG A 9 -8.77 4.29 1.89
C ARG A 9 -7.38 4.56 2.49
N ALA A 10 -7.00 3.76 3.48
CA ALA A 10 -5.65 3.73 4.01
C ALA A 10 -4.73 2.85 3.13
N THR A 11 -3.44 3.19 3.12
CA THR A 11 -2.43 2.38 2.41
C THR A 11 -2.18 1.07 3.14
N CYS A 12 -2.08 -0.02 2.40
CA CYS A 12 -1.63 -1.29 2.95
C CYS A 12 -0.14 -1.17 3.34
N PRO A 13 0.29 -1.63 4.53
CA PRO A 13 1.69 -1.54 4.96
C PRO A 13 2.64 -2.43 4.13
N CYS A 14 2.10 -3.43 3.44
CA CYS A 14 2.87 -4.32 2.56
C CYS A 14 3.06 -3.73 1.16
N CYS A 15 1.98 -3.45 0.42
CA CYS A 15 2.10 -3.01 -0.98
C CYS A 15 2.07 -1.49 -1.19
N ALA A 16 1.84 -0.69 -0.15
CA ALA A 16 1.73 0.76 -0.18
C ALA A 16 0.55 1.35 -0.99
N TYR A 17 -0.32 0.54 -1.60
CA TYR A 17 -1.53 1.02 -2.30
C TYR A 17 -2.70 1.23 -1.33
N PRO A 18 -3.61 2.20 -1.60
CA PRO A 18 -4.75 2.51 -0.74
C PRO A 18 -5.88 1.50 -0.92
N THR A 19 -5.71 0.29 -0.40
CA THR A 19 -6.63 -0.83 -0.63
C THR A 19 -7.54 -1.12 0.56
N ILE A 20 -7.18 -0.69 1.77
CA ILE A 20 -7.88 -1.01 3.01
C ILE A 20 -8.69 0.20 3.51
N ASN A 21 -9.76 -0.04 4.25
CA ASN A 21 -10.66 1.02 4.74
C ASN A 21 -10.08 1.76 5.96
N GLY A 22 -9.16 1.15 6.70
CA GLY A 22 -8.53 1.76 7.87
C GLY A 22 -7.33 0.94 8.34
N ARG A 23 -6.44 1.59 9.09
CA ARG A 23 -5.22 0.95 9.63
C ARG A 23 -5.52 0.07 10.85
N ALA A 24 -4.77 -1.02 10.99
CA ALA A 24 -4.85 -2.00 12.09
C ALA A 24 -6.27 -2.56 12.31
N ALA A 25 -7.03 -2.73 11.23
CA ALA A 25 -8.42 -3.17 11.25
C ALA A 25 -8.60 -4.66 10.85
N CYS A 26 -7.50 -5.42 10.75
CA CYS A 26 -7.49 -6.82 10.28
C CYS A 26 -8.13 -6.99 8.89
N GLU A 27 -8.00 -5.98 8.01
CA GLU A 27 -8.49 -6.08 6.64
C GLU A 27 -7.42 -6.72 5.75
N ILE A 28 -7.83 -7.68 4.93
CA ILE A 28 -6.97 -8.32 3.94
C ILE A 28 -6.89 -7.45 2.68
N CYS A 29 -5.67 -7.03 2.33
CA CYS A 29 -5.41 -6.27 1.12
C CYS A 29 -5.74 -7.09 -0.13
N ALA A 30 -6.72 -6.65 -0.92
CA ALA A 30 -7.10 -7.31 -2.17
C ALA A 30 -5.98 -7.33 -3.25
N LEU A 31 -4.95 -6.48 -3.11
CA LEU A 31 -3.84 -6.42 -4.06
C LEU A 31 -2.74 -7.43 -3.70
N CYS A 32 -2.23 -7.41 -2.47
CA CYS A 32 -1.08 -8.24 -2.08
C CYS A 32 -1.44 -9.45 -1.21
N GLY A 33 -2.61 -9.48 -0.57
CA GLY A 33 -3.03 -10.56 0.33
C GLY A 33 -2.70 -10.35 1.81
N TRP A 34 -1.94 -9.31 2.17
CA TRP A 34 -1.56 -9.02 3.57
C TRP A 34 -2.76 -8.58 4.41
N GLU A 35 -2.95 -9.17 5.59
CA GLU A 35 -3.86 -8.68 6.62
C GLU A 35 -3.19 -7.55 7.41
N ASP A 36 -3.84 -6.39 7.47
CA ASP A 36 -3.36 -5.28 8.30
C ASP A 36 -3.69 -5.50 9.79
N ASP A 37 -2.88 -6.32 10.44
CA ASP A 37 -2.96 -6.67 11.86
C ASP A 37 -2.29 -5.63 12.79
N GLY A 38 -1.84 -4.51 12.24
CA GLY A 38 -1.16 -3.43 12.95
C GLY A 38 0.37 -3.52 12.99
N GLN A 39 0.97 -4.46 12.23
CA GLN A 39 2.39 -4.40 11.87
C GLN A 39 2.65 -3.25 10.88
N ASP A 40 3.59 -2.36 11.21
CA ASP A 40 4.03 -1.27 10.34
C ASP A 40 5.41 -0.75 10.81
N ASP A 41 6.05 0.11 10.02
CA ASP A 41 7.29 0.75 10.47
C ASP A 41 7.00 1.74 11.61
N PRO A 42 7.91 1.87 12.60
CA PRO A 42 7.73 2.76 13.75
C PRO A 42 7.45 4.23 13.37
N GLU A 43 7.94 4.67 12.21
CA GLU A 43 7.69 6.01 11.68
C GLU A 43 6.23 6.22 11.26
N PHE A 44 5.61 5.21 10.65
CA PHE A 44 4.25 5.29 10.12
C PHE A 44 3.19 4.94 11.17
N ALA A 45 3.52 4.08 12.12
CA ALA A 45 2.71 3.76 13.28
C ALA A 45 3.54 3.86 14.57
N PRO A 46 3.68 5.06 15.16
CA PRO A 46 4.25 5.20 16.49
C PRO A 46 3.40 4.42 17.50
N GLY A 47 3.97 3.38 18.09
CA GLY A 47 3.22 2.43 18.92
C GLY A 47 2.47 1.36 18.11
N ALA A 48 2.97 1.03 16.91
CA ALA A 48 2.57 -0.15 16.16
C ALA A 48 2.39 -1.32 17.12
N LEU A 49 1.32 -2.10 16.90
CA LEU A 49 1.05 -3.23 17.78
C LEU A 49 2.22 -4.21 17.77
N ARG A 50 2.95 -4.28 16.64
CA ARG A 50 3.99 -5.25 16.34
C ARG A 50 5.04 -4.67 15.38
N ASP A 51 6.28 -5.13 15.55
CA ASP A 51 7.44 -4.81 14.71
C ASP A 51 7.30 -5.43 13.29
N PRO A 52 7.82 -4.78 12.22
CA PRO A 52 7.71 -5.30 10.86
C PRO A 52 8.44 -6.64 10.64
N ASP A 53 9.46 -6.97 11.43
CA ASP A 53 10.18 -8.23 11.37
C ASP A 53 9.56 -9.33 12.25
N ALA A 54 8.58 -8.98 13.10
CA ALA A 54 7.88 -9.96 13.92
C ALA A 54 7.00 -10.88 13.06
N VAL A 55 6.83 -12.14 13.50
CA VAL A 55 5.87 -13.07 12.91
C VAL A 55 4.63 -13.12 13.79
N ALA A 56 3.53 -12.57 13.27
CA ALA A 56 2.25 -12.43 13.94
C ALA A 56 1.40 -13.71 13.97
N GLY A 57 1.54 -14.57 12.95
CA GLY A 57 0.63 -15.69 12.74
C GLY A 57 -0.64 -15.29 11.96
N GLY A 58 -1.70 -16.08 12.15
CA GLY A 58 -3.02 -15.77 11.60
C GLY A 58 -3.09 -15.88 10.07
N PRO A 59 -3.90 -15.04 9.41
CA PRO A 59 -3.97 -14.93 7.95
C PRO A 59 -2.62 -14.60 7.30
N ASN A 60 -1.71 -13.96 8.03
CA ASN A 60 -0.34 -13.68 7.57
C ASN A 60 0.62 -14.87 7.75
N HIS A 61 0.15 -16.05 8.17
CA HIS A 61 0.95 -17.27 8.31
C HIS A 61 2.24 -17.05 9.12
N ASP A 62 3.37 -17.58 8.66
CA ASP A 62 4.69 -17.42 9.26
C ASP A 62 5.49 -16.27 8.63
N TYR A 63 4.81 -15.31 7.99
CA TYR A 63 5.42 -14.14 7.39
C TYR A 63 5.65 -13.02 8.39
N SER A 64 6.79 -12.34 8.24
CA SER A 64 6.94 -10.97 8.71
C SER A 64 6.43 -9.99 7.64
N LEU A 65 6.13 -8.76 8.03
CA LEU A 65 5.76 -7.71 7.08
C LEU A 65 6.93 -7.42 6.13
N THR A 66 8.17 -7.45 6.63
CA THR A 66 9.37 -7.29 5.80
C THR A 66 9.42 -8.33 4.68
N GLU A 67 9.22 -9.60 5.00
CA GLU A 67 9.20 -10.66 3.99
C GLU A 67 8.03 -10.50 3.01
N ALA A 68 6.83 -10.15 3.51
CA ALA A 68 5.68 -9.91 2.64
C ALA A 68 5.93 -8.77 1.63
N ARG A 69 6.64 -7.71 2.04
CA ARG A 69 7.07 -6.61 1.15
C ARG A 69 8.02 -7.11 0.07
N GLU A 70 9.01 -7.94 0.43
CA GLU A 70 9.94 -8.56 -0.52
C GLU A 70 9.22 -9.46 -1.52
N ASN A 71 8.30 -10.30 -1.04
CA ASN A 71 7.47 -11.16 -1.89
C ASN A 71 6.60 -10.33 -2.83
N TYR A 72 5.98 -9.25 -2.34
CA TYR A 72 5.16 -8.38 -3.18
C TYR A 72 5.99 -7.73 -4.29
N ALA A 73 7.19 -7.24 -3.96
CA ALA A 73 8.10 -6.66 -4.94
C ALA A 73 8.49 -7.68 -6.03
N ALA A 74 8.70 -8.95 -5.67
CA ALA A 74 9.09 -10.01 -6.61
C ALA A 74 7.89 -10.56 -7.42
N TYR A 75 6.74 -10.74 -6.78
CA TYR A 75 5.65 -11.60 -7.28
C TYR A 75 4.27 -10.91 -7.35
N THR A 76 4.14 -9.67 -6.86
CA THR A 76 2.85 -8.96 -6.74
C THR A 76 1.86 -9.70 -5.82
N THR A 77 2.38 -10.41 -4.82
CA THR A 77 1.64 -11.10 -3.76
C THR A 77 2.53 -11.28 -2.53
N MET A 78 1.96 -11.40 -1.34
CA MET A 78 2.73 -11.65 -0.11
C MET A 78 3.26 -13.09 0.01
N TYR A 79 2.70 -14.03 -0.76
CA TYR A 79 3.00 -15.45 -0.63
C TYR A 79 4.33 -15.84 -1.28
N ARG A 80 5.02 -16.82 -0.69
CA ARG A 80 6.17 -17.50 -1.30
C ARG A 80 5.72 -18.38 -2.47
N PRO A 81 6.59 -18.64 -3.45
CA PRO A 81 6.33 -19.61 -4.52
C PRO A 81 5.99 -21.04 -4.06
N THR A 82 6.38 -21.40 -2.83
CA THR A 82 6.11 -22.71 -2.24
C THR A 82 4.71 -22.84 -1.65
N ASP A 83 3.99 -21.73 -1.47
CA ASP A 83 2.67 -21.75 -0.87
C ASP A 83 1.63 -22.27 -1.86
N ARG A 84 0.64 -22.99 -1.32
CA ARG A 84 -0.46 -23.53 -2.12
C ARG A 84 -1.23 -22.44 -2.87
N ASP A 85 -1.38 -21.28 -2.25
CA ASP A 85 -2.21 -20.20 -2.79
C ASP A 85 -1.43 -19.30 -3.76
N PHE A 86 -0.10 -19.47 -3.88
CA PHE A 86 0.76 -18.67 -4.75
C PHE A 86 0.34 -18.69 -6.22
N GLU A 87 0.08 -19.86 -6.80
CA GLU A 87 -0.29 -19.96 -8.22
C GLU A 87 -1.67 -19.35 -8.50
N HIS A 88 -2.59 -19.40 -7.54
CA HIS A 88 -3.89 -18.72 -7.66
C HIS A 88 -3.70 -17.19 -7.72
N GLU A 89 -2.89 -16.64 -6.82
CA GLU A 89 -2.59 -15.22 -6.77
C GLU A 89 -1.79 -14.75 -7.99
N ARG A 90 -0.82 -15.56 -8.42
CA ARG A 90 0.00 -15.32 -9.62
C ARG A 90 -0.83 -15.26 -10.90
N ALA A 91 -1.88 -16.08 -11.01
CA ALA A 91 -2.79 -16.03 -12.16
C ALA A 91 -3.48 -14.66 -12.31
N GLN A 92 -3.59 -13.88 -11.22
CA GLN A 92 -4.21 -12.56 -11.20
C GLN A 92 -3.19 -11.42 -11.33
N SER A 93 -1.87 -11.68 -11.33
CA SER A 93 -0.83 -10.65 -11.30
C SER A 93 -0.94 -9.63 -12.42
N ASN A 94 -1.39 -10.02 -13.62
CA ASN A 94 -1.54 -9.08 -14.73
C ASN A 94 -2.61 -8.01 -14.44
N VAL A 95 -3.76 -8.42 -13.90
CA VAL A 95 -4.84 -7.50 -13.53
C VAL A 95 -4.40 -6.61 -12.36
N LYS A 96 -3.76 -7.20 -11.35
CA LYS A 96 -3.24 -6.49 -10.18
C LYS A 96 -2.22 -5.41 -10.57
N ARG A 97 -1.26 -5.75 -11.44
CA ARG A 97 -0.28 -4.80 -12.00
C ARG A 97 -0.94 -3.71 -12.84
N ALA A 98 -1.96 -4.05 -13.63
CA ALA A 98 -2.68 -3.05 -14.42
C ALA A 98 -3.41 -2.04 -13.53
N ILE A 99 -4.01 -2.48 -12.43
CA ILE A 99 -4.66 -1.62 -11.43
C ILE A 99 -3.63 -0.73 -10.75
N ALA A 100 -2.53 -1.31 -10.24
CA ALA A 100 -1.44 -0.58 -9.61
C ALA A 100 -0.88 0.52 -10.54
N ALA A 101 -0.55 0.15 -11.79
CA ALA A 101 -0.03 1.11 -12.76
C ALA A 101 -1.05 2.19 -13.15
N ALA A 102 -2.35 1.89 -13.15
CA ALA A 102 -3.38 2.89 -13.39
C ALA A 102 -3.49 3.89 -12.23
N TYR A 103 -3.35 3.40 -11.00
CA TYR A 103 -3.27 4.26 -9.82
C TYR A 103 -2.04 5.16 -9.88
N ASP A 104 -0.85 4.60 -10.16
CA ASP A 104 0.40 5.38 -10.23
C ASP A 104 0.31 6.53 -11.23
N ARG A 105 -0.19 6.26 -12.45
CA ARG A 105 -0.43 7.30 -13.46
C ARG A 105 -1.42 8.37 -13.01
N SER A 106 -2.44 7.99 -12.23
CA SER A 106 -3.42 8.96 -11.72
C SER A 106 -2.81 9.90 -10.70
N VAL A 107 -1.98 9.37 -9.79
CA VAL A 107 -1.26 10.15 -8.77
C VAL A 107 -0.23 11.07 -9.43
N GLU A 108 0.52 10.57 -10.41
CA GLU A 108 1.45 11.39 -11.20
C GLU A 108 0.72 12.52 -11.92
N GLY A 109 -0.41 12.23 -12.58
CA GLY A 109 -1.24 13.24 -13.23
C GLY A 109 -1.72 14.33 -12.27
N ASP A 110 -2.26 13.95 -11.12
CA ASP A 110 -2.71 14.89 -10.08
C ASP A 110 -1.56 15.77 -9.56
N ALA A 111 -0.37 15.19 -9.36
CA ALA A 111 0.81 15.93 -8.93
C ALA A 111 1.26 16.95 -9.97
N THR A 112 1.35 16.55 -11.25
CA THR A 112 1.73 17.47 -12.34
C THR A 112 0.75 18.63 -12.50
N PHE A 113 -0.54 18.38 -12.32
CA PHE A 113 -1.55 19.42 -12.37
C PHE A 113 -1.42 20.41 -11.20
N ALA A 114 -1.19 19.91 -9.99
CA ALA A 114 -1.00 20.75 -8.80
C ALA A 114 0.24 21.64 -8.91
N GLU A 115 1.35 21.12 -9.46
CA GLU A 115 2.56 21.89 -9.73
C GLU A 115 2.31 23.01 -10.76
N ALA A 116 1.66 22.69 -11.88
CA ALA A 116 1.33 23.67 -12.91
C ALA A 116 0.37 24.77 -12.40
N ASP A 117 -0.61 24.42 -11.57
CA ASP A 117 -1.53 25.37 -10.93
C ASP A 117 -0.80 26.31 -9.95
N ALA A 118 0.16 25.78 -9.19
CA ALA A 118 0.99 26.59 -8.29
C ALA A 118 1.90 27.56 -9.07
N GLU A 119 2.53 27.10 -10.14
CA GLU A 119 3.36 27.95 -11.02
C GLU A 119 2.54 29.06 -11.68
N ALA A 120 1.35 28.72 -12.20
CA ALA A 120 0.46 29.71 -12.81
C ALA A 120 0.00 30.78 -11.81
N ARG A 121 -0.32 30.42 -10.56
CA ARG A 121 -0.64 31.39 -9.51
C ARG A 121 0.53 32.30 -9.19
N ALA A 122 1.74 31.76 -9.02
CA ALA A 122 2.94 32.57 -8.76
C ALA A 122 3.23 33.57 -9.89
N LEU A 123 3.05 33.16 -11.15
CA LEU A 123 3.21 34.05 -12.30
C LEU A 123 2.16 35.18 -12.31
N MET A 124 0.93 34.91 -11.88
CA MET A 124 -0.11 35.93 -11.77
C MET A 124 0.17 36.91 -10.65
N ASP A 125 0.66 36.45 -9.50
CA ASP A 125 1.04 37.29 -8.36
C ASP A 125 2.21 38.24 -8.71
N ASP A 126 3.14 37.83 -9.57
CA ASP A 126 4.28 38.66 -10.04
C ASP A 126 3.87 39.77 -11.05
N LEU A 127 2.62 39.74 -11.55
CA LEU A 127 2.10 40.73 -12.49
C LEU A 127 1.31 41.88 -11.82
N GLU A 128 1.11 41.82 -10.50
CA GLU A 128 0.42 42.83 -9.68
C GLU A 128 1.39 43.80 -8.98
#